data_AF-A0A414DIQ1-F1
#
_entry.id   AF-A0A414DIQ1-F1
#
_cell.length_a   1.000
_cell.length_b   1.000
_cell.length_c   1.000
_cell.angle_alpha   90.00
_cell.angle_beta   90.00
_cell.angle_gamma   90.00
#
_symmetry.space_group_name_H-M   'P 1'
#
loop_
_entity.id
_entity.type
_entity.pdbx_description
1 polymer ?
#
loop_
_entity_poly.entity_id
_entity_poly.type
_entity_poly.pdbx_seq_one_letter_code
_entity_poly.pdbx_strand_id
1 'polypeptide(L)'
;MYNSRNRDIIEKYLHNTTEYLVGLFVKKYCKGHKLTEDDREYITCFYSYSIVGIVSRWIGEGMPPYDKDLIKRFSESFDATIDTMINLCEANN
;
A
#
# COMPACT_ATOMS: atom_id res chain seq x y z
N MET A 1 -8.68 -21.30 18.67
CA MET A 1 -8.57 -21.74 17.25
C MET A 1 -9.00 -20.57 16.36
N TYR A 2 -8.05 -19.78 15.87
CA TYR A 2 -8.30 -18.79 14.82
C TYR A 2 -8.58 -19.56 13.53
N ASN A 3 -9.82 -19.53 13.06
CA ASN A 3 -10.30 -20.35 11.96
C ASN A 3 -9.68 -19.87 10.63
N SER A 4 -9.07 -20.76 9.84
CA SER A 4 -8.41 -20.44 8.56
C SER A 4 -9.30 -19.65 7.61
N ARG A 5 -10.61 -19.93 7.66
CA ARG A 5 -11.64 -19.26 6.86
C ARG A 5 -11.78 -17.76 7.15
N ASN A 6 -11.57 -17.33 8.39
CA ASN A 6 -11.57 -15.90 8.75
C ASN A 6 -10.28 -15.22 8.28
N ARG A 7 -9.16 -15.94 8.26
CA ARG A 7 -7.88 -15.44 7.74
C ARG A 7 -7.99 -15.14 6.24
N ASP A 8 -8.51 -16.08 5.47
CA ASP A 8 -8.71 -15.92 4.01
C ASP A 8 -9.63 -14.75 3.66
N ILE A 9 -10.72 -14.54 4.42
CA ILE A 9 -11.65 -13.43 4.17
C ILE A 9 -10.97 -12.09 4.45
N ILE A 10 -10.25 -11.98 5.56
CA ILE A 10 -9.56 -10.76 5.95
C ILE A 10 -8.43 -10.45 4.97
N GLU A 11 -7.64 -11.45 4.59
CA GLU A 11 -6.54 -11.33 3.64
C GLU A 11 -7.03 -10.90 2.25
N LYS A 12 -8.11 -11.50 1.76
CA LYS A 12 -8.72 -11.16 0.47
C LYS A 12 -9.38 -9.78 0.48
N TYR A 13 -10.01 -9.39 1.59
CA TYR A 13 -10.61 -8.06 1.73
C TYR A 13 -9.54 -6.96 1.83
N LEU A 14 -8.47 -7.22 2.57
CA LEU A 14 -7.32 -6.31 2.68
C LEU A 14 -6.59 -6.16 1.36
N HIS A 15 -6.33 -7.26 0.66
CA HIS A 15 -5.67 -7.23 -0.63
C HIS A 15 -6.48 -6.39 -1.62
N ASN A 16 -7.77 -6.71 -1.82
CA ASN A 16 -8.61 -5.99 -2.78
C ASN A 16 -8.84 -4.51 -2.41
N THR A 17 -8.98 -4.19 -1.12
CA THR A 17 -9.20 -2.80 -0.67
C THR A 17 -7.92 -1.97 -0.77
N THR A 18 -6.77 -2.58 -0.44
CA THR A 18 -5.46 -1.93 -0.51
C THR A 18 -5.06 -1.69 -1.95
N GLU A 19 -5.22 -2.69 -2.82
CA GLU A 19 -4.91 -2.58 -4.24
C GLU A 19 -5.81 -1.54 -4.94
N TYR A 20 -7.10 -1.47 -4.57
CA TYR A 20 -8.00 -0.44 -5.06
C TYR A 20 -7.59 0.97 -4.61
N LEU A 21 -7.27 1.16 -3.32
CA LEU A 21 -6.86 2.46 -2.79
C LEU A 21 -5.51 2.90 -3.37
N VAL A 22 -4.50 2.02 -3.39
CA VAL A 22 -3.19 2.35 -3.96
C VAL A 22 -3.30 2.58 -5.47
N GLY A 23 -4.09 1.78 -6.19
CA GLY A 23 -4.34 1.96 -7.63
C GLY A 23 -5.02 3.29 -7.97
N LEU A 24 -5.98 3.77 -7.16
CA LEU A 24 -6.59 5.10 -7.32
C LEU A 24 -5.56 6.22 -7.11
N PHE A 25 -4.63 6.04 -6.17
CA PHE A 25 -3.63 7.05 -5.82
C PHE A 25 -2.48 7.09 -6.83
N VAL A 26 -1.92 5.95 -7.22
CA VAL A 26 -0.88 5.86 -8.26
C VAL A 26 -1.39 6.46 -9.57
N LYS A 27 -2.63 6.16 -9.96
CA LYS A 27 -3.25 6.74 -11.16
C LYS A 27 -3.41 8.27 -11.10
N LYS A 28 -3.53 8.84 -9.89
CA LYS A 28 -3.59 10.29 -9.67
C LYS A 28 -2.21 10.94 -9.74
N TYR A 29 -1.19 10.33 -9.13
CA TYR A 29 0.17 10.87 -9.07
C TYR A 29 1.00 10.62 -10.33
N CYS A 30 0.81 9.50 -11.02
CA CYS A 30 1.52 9.21 -12.28
C CYS A 30 0.98 10.00 -13.49
N LYS A 31 -0.06 10.83 -13.31
CA LYS A 31 -0.70 11.57 -14.38
C LYS A 31 0.20 12.74 -14.82
N GLY A 32 0.89 12.57 -15.94
CA GLY A 32 1.84 13.55 -16.49
C GLY A 32 3.29 13.11 -16.46
N HIS A 33 3.61 11.99 -15.79
CA HIS A 33 4.93 11.39 -15.73
C HIS A 33 5.12 10.33 -16.82
N LYS A 34 6.33 10.22 -17.36
CA LYS A 34 6.75 9.21 -18.35
C LYS A 34 7.24 7.94 -17.65
N LEU A 35 6.39 7.35 -16.83
CA LEU A 35 6.67 6.05 -16.19
C LEU A 35 6.29 4.91 -17.12
N THR A 36 7.13 3.87 -17.17
CA THR A 36 6.76 2.58 -17.76
C THR A 36 5.65 1.92 -16.97
N GLU A 37 5.04 0.87 -17.54
CA GLU A 37 4.03 0.11 -16.81
C GLU A 37 4.67 -0.65 -15.63
N ASP A 38 5.87 -1.18 -15.81
CA ASP A 38 6.64 -1.87 -14.77
C ASP A 38 6.96 -0.95 -13.58
N ASP A 39 7.33 0.32 -13.83
CA ASP A 39 7.58 1.31 -12.77
C ASP A 39 6.31 1.62 -11.96
N ARG A 40 5.17 1.75 -12.66
CA ARG A 40 3.87 2.01 -12.02
C ARG A 40 3.46 0.81 -11.17
N GLU A 41 3.67 -0.40 -11.68
CA GLU A 41 3.42 -1.63 -10.95
C GLU A 41 4.33 -1.74 -9.72
N TYR A 42 5.62 -1.44 -9.85
CA TYR A 42 6.56 -1.42 -8.72
C TYR A 42 6.10 -0.47 -7.60
N ILE A 43 5.80 0.79 -7.93
CA ILE A 43 5.34 1.80 -6.96
C ILE A 43 4.03 1.34 -6.30
N THR A 44 3.10 0.80 -7.09
CA THR A 44 1.82 0.25 -6.59
C THR A 44 2.05 -0.90 -5.61
N CYS A 45 2.91 -1.86 -5.97
CA CYS A 45 3.23 -3.01 -5.14
C CYS A 45 3.92 -2.61 -3.85
N PHE A 46 4.90 -1.69 -3.88
CA PHE A 46 5.63 -1.24 -2.71
C PHE A 46 4.71 -0.71 -1.60
N TYR A 47 3.81 0.21 -1.95
CA TYR A 47 2.89 0.79 -0.98
C TYR A 47 1.78 -0.18 -0.58
N SER A 48 1.33 -1.04 -1.49
CA SER A 48 0.35 -2.09 -1.17
C SER A 48 0.90 -3.08 -0.15
N TYR A 49 2.14 -3.55 -0.32
CA TYR A 49 2.79 -4.46 0.61
C TYR A 49 3.03 -3.82 1.98
N SER A 50 3.31 -2.52 2.02
CA SER A 50 3.46 -1.80 3.29
C SER A 50 2.16 -1.81 4.10
N ILE A 51 1.02 -1.53 3.47
CA ILE A 51 -0.30 -1.57 4.12
C ILE A 51 -0.64 -3.01 4.55
N VAL A 52 -0.44 -3.99 3.67
CA VAL A 52 -0.67 -5.41 3.99
C VAL A 52 0.17 -5.84 5.19
N GLY A 53 1.44 -5.41 5.27
CA GLY A 53 2.32 -5.70 6.40
C GLY A 53 1.83 -5.09 7.72
N ILE A 54 1.40 -3.82 7.70
CA ILE A 54 0.81 -3.14 8.87
C ILE A 54 -0.41 -3.92 9.38
N VAL A 55 -1.33 -4.30 8.48
CA VAL A 55 -2.57 -4.95 8.91
C VAL A 55 -2.34 -6.41 9.29
N SER A 56 -1.42 -7.11 8.62
CA SER A 56 -1.04 -8.49 8.99
C SER A 56 -0.47 -8.54 10.41
N ARG A 57 0.35 -7.55 10.79
CA ARG A 57 0.85 -7.41 12.15
C ARG A 57 -0.28 -7.17 13.14
N TRP A 58 -1.18 -6.24 12.83
CA TRP A 58 -2.34 -5.92 13.67
C TRP A 58 -3.23 -7.15 13.94
N ILE A 59 -3.47 -7.97 12.92
CA ILE A 59 -4.19 -9.24 13.07
C ILE A 59 -3.40 -10.22 13.94
N GLY A 60 -2.09 -10.34 13.71
CA GLY A 60 -1.20 -11.20 14.49
C GLY A 60 -1.15 -10.86 15.98
N GLU A 61 -1.32 -9.57 16.32
CA GLU A 61 -1.41 -9.06 17.69
C GLU A 61 -2.81 -9.25 18.33
N GLY A 62 -3.74 -9.90 17.63
CA GLY A 62 -5.08 -10.18 18.14
C GLY A 62 -6.09 -9.06 17.92
N MET A 63 -5.84 -8.19 16.93
CA MET A 63 -6.70 -7.06 16.55
C MET A 63 -6.95 -6.09 17.74
N PRO A 64 -5.89 -5.52 18.35
CA PRO A 64 -6.05 -4.48 19.36
C PRO A 64 -6.77 -3.24 18.79
N PRO A 65 -7.21 -2.27 19.61
CA PRO A 65 -7.73 -1.01 19.09
C PRO A 65 -6.79 -0.40 18.04
N TYR A 66 -7.34 -0.02 16.90
CA TYR A 66 -6.55 0.41 15.74
C TYR A 66 -5.78 1.69 16.03
N ASP A 67 -4.47 1.66 15.76
CA ASP A 67 -3.60 2.81 15.92
C ASP A 67 -3.78 3.80 14.75
N LYS A 68 -4.56 4.85 14.99
CA LYS A 68 -4.80 5.91 14.02
C LYS A 68 -3.53 6.71 13.70
N ASP A 69 -2.60 6.82 14.64
CA ASP A 69 -1.34 7.53 14.44
C ASP A 69 -0.43 6.75 13.50
N LEU A 70 -0.47 5.40 13.53
CA LEU A 70 0.28 4.57 12.60
C LEU A 70 -0.15 4.79 11.15
N ILE A 71 -1.46 4.81 10.86
CA ILE A 71 -1.94 5.08 9.50
C ILE A 71 -1.67 6.51 9.07
N LYS A 72 -1.83 7.47 9.98
CA LYS A 72 -1.48 8.86 9.69
C LYS A 72 -0.01 8.99 9.29
N ARG A 73 0.90 8.40 10.07
CA ARG A 73 2.34 8.37 9.77
C ARG A 73 2.65 7.67 8.45
N PHE A 74 1.96 6.56 8.15
CA PHE A 74 2.10 5.90 6.86
C PHE A 74 1.69 6.81 5.71
N SER A 75 0.53 7.48 5.80
CA SER A 75 0.06 8.43 4.77
C SER A 75 1.03 9.60 4.59
N GLU A 76 1.51 10.20 5.69
CA GLU A 76 2.47 11.30 5.63
C GLU A 76 3.80 10.85 5.03
N SER A 77 4.24 9.62 5.32
CA SER A 77 5.46 9.05 4.72
C SER A 77 5.26 8.82 3.23
N PHE A 78 4.11 8.27 2.83
CA PHE A 78 3.74 8.10 1.42
C PHE A 78 3.80 9.42 0.66
N ASP A 79 3.12 10.46 1.15
CA ASP A 79 3.07 11.76 0.49
C ASP A 79 4.46 12.41 0.39
N ALA A 80 5.34 12.17 1.37
CA ALA A 80 6.71 12.66 1.35
C ALA A 80 7.63 11.89 0.38
N THR A 81 7.38 10.60 0.12
CA THR A 81 8.28 9.74 -0.66
C THR A 81 7.84 9.47 -2.09
N ILE A 82 6.55 9.65 -2.42
CA ILE A 82 6.00 9.28 -3.73
C ILE A 82 6.70 10.00 -4.90
N ASP A 83 6.91 11.31 -4.82
CA ASP A 83 7.58 12.08 -5.87
C ASP A 83 9.05 11.65 -6.04
N THR A 84 9.71 11.28 -4.94
CA THR A 84 11.09 10.77 -4.99
C THR A 84 11.16 9.44 -5.73
N MET A 85 10.22 8.51 -5.45
CA MET A 85 10.15 7.23 -6.15
C MET A 85 9.85 7.41 -7.64
N ILE A 86 8.91 8.30 -7.98
CA ILE A 86 8.59 8.62 -9.39
C ILE A 86 9.83 9.16 -10.11
N ASN A 87 10.53 10.13 -9.53
CA ASN A 87 11.73 10.71 -10.14
C ASN A 87 12.85 9.68 -10.33
N LEU A 88 13.01 8.74 -9.40
CA LEU A 88 13.99 7.64 -9.53
C LEU A 88 13.63 6.71 -10.69
N CYS A 89 12.37 6.34 -10.83
CA CYS A 89 11.89 5.54 -11.96
C CYS A 89 12.07 6.27 -13.30
N GLU A 90 11.71 7.56 -13.37
CA GLU A 90 11.90 8.36 -14.60
C GLU A 90 13.36 8.55 -14.98
N ALA A 91 14.28 8.67 -14.02
CA ALA A 91 15.71 8.80 -14.30
C ALA A 91 16.36 7.50 -14.81
N ASN A 92 15.71 6.35 -14.59
CA ASN A 92 16.18 5.03 -15.02
C ASN A 92 15.57 4.56 -16.36
N ASN A 93 14.67 5.36 -16.95
CA ASN A 93 14.06 5.14 -18.27
C ASN A 93 14.83 5.85 -19.39
#